data_AF-A0A2N1JJN4-F1
#
_entry.id   AF-A0A2N1JJN4-F1
#
_cell.length_a   1.000
_cell.length_b   1.000
_cell.length_c   1.000
_cell.angle_alpha   90.00
_cell.angle_beta   90.00
_cell.angle_gamma   90.00
#
_symmetry.space_group_name_H-M   'P 1'
#
loop_
_entity.id
_entity.type
_entity.pdbx_description
1 polymer ?
#
loop_
_entity_poly.entity_id
_entity_poly.type
_entity_poly.pdbx_seq_one_letter_code
_entity_poly.pdbx_strand_id
1 'polypeptide(L)' 'MEIVRGNPTEEELAALIAVVAEGYSHESAQAVADVRSVSAWQRTQRGIRRPLRRDIPWGRFSG' A
#
# COMPACT_ATOMS: atom_id res chain seq x y z
N MET A 1 18.08 23.38 12.16
CA MET A 1 17.84 23.20 13.61
C MET A 1 18.38 24.42 14.31
N GLU A 2 17.60 25.06 15.17
CA GLU A 2 17.99 26.30 15.86
C GLU A 2 17.99 26.06 17.38
N ILE A 3 19.05 26.51 18.06
CA ILE A 3 19.18 26.41 19.52
C ILE A 3 18.76 27.76 20.11
N VAL A 4 17.61 27.79 20.78
CA VAL A 4 17.05 29.02 21.36
C VAL A 4 17.65 29.37 22.73
N ARG A 5 18.28 28.39 23.41
CA ARG A 5 18.93 28.56 24.71
C ARG A 5 20.01 27.50 24.95
N GLY A 6 21.07 27.86 25.67
CA GLY A 6 22.18 26.97 26.03
C GLY A 6 23.32 27.02 25.02
N ASN A 7 24.40 26.29 25.30
CA ASN A 7 25.54 26.13 24.39
C ASN A 7 26.02 24.67 24.43
N PRO A 8 25.30 23.74 23.76
CA PRO A 8 25.67 22.34 23.74
C PRO A 8 27.02 22.14 23.05
N THR A 9 27.72 21.07 23.43
CA THR A 9 28.95 20.69 22.73
C THR A 9 28.63 20.02 21.38
N GLU A 10 29.65 19.90 20.53
CA GLU A 10 29.55 19.21 19.23
C GLU A 10 29.10 17.75 19.42
N GLU A 11 29.60 17.09 20.47
CA GLU A 11 29.28 15.70 20.79
C GLU A 11 27.82 15.54 21.22
N GLU A 12 27.30 16.46 22.03
CA GLU A 12 25.89 16.44 22.46
C GLU A 12 24.95 16.68 21.27
N LEU A 13 25.31 17.58 20.36
CA LEU A 13 24.61 17.82 19.10
C LEU A 13 24.62 16.57 18.21
N ALA A 14 25.77 15.93 18.06
CA ALA A 14 25.88 14.70 17.28
C ALA A 14 25.03 13.56 17.86
N ALA A 15 25.06 13.39 19.19
CA ALA A 15 24.24 12.40 19.89
C ALA A 15 22.74 12.65 19.67
N LEU A 16 22.30 13.92 19.76
CA LEU A 16 20.91 14.29 19.52
C LEU A 16 20.49 14.01 18.08
N ILE A 17 21.30 14.40 17.10
CA ILE A 17 21.02 14.14 15.68
C ILE A 17 20.92 12.64 15.41
N ALA A 18 21.83 11.84 15.97
CA ALA A 18 21.83 10.39 15.81
C ALA A 18 20.51 9.76 16.30
N VAL A 19 20.06 10.14 17.50
CA VAL A 19 18.80 9.62 18.08
C VAL A 19 17.58 10.04 17.24
N VAL A 20 17.52 11.31 16.81
CA VAL A 20 16.41 11.80 15.98
C VAL A 20 16.41 11.10 14.61
N ALA A 21 17.58 10.91 14.01
CA ALA A 21 17.70 10.21 12.73
C ALA A 21 17.32 8.73 12.84
N GLU A 22 17.67 8.05 13.93
CA GLU A 22 17.26 6.68 14.22
C GLU A 22 15.74 6.57 14.37
N GLY A 23 15.15 7.45 15.19
CA GLY A 23 13.69 7.51 15.37
C GLY A 23 12.95 7.76 14.06
N TYR A 24 13.41 8.73 13.27
CA TYR A 24 12.85 9.02 11.95
C TYR A 24 13.00 7.84 10.98
N SER A 25 14.15 7.18 10.98
CA SER A 25 14.38 6.00 10.13
C SER A 25 13.43 4.86 10.51
N HIS A 26 13.25 4.61 11.80
CA HIS A 26 12.31 3.61 12.31
C HIS A 26 10.86 3.95 11.92
N GLU A 27 10.43 5.19 12.13
CA GLU A 27 9.09 5.64 11.76
C GLU A 27 8.86 5.53 10.25
N SER A 28 9.82 5.98 9.43
CA SER A 28 9.72 5.91 7.97
C SER A 28 9.63 4.47 7.45
N ALA A 29 10.32 3.52 8.10
CA ALA A 29 10.26 2.11 7.76
C ALA A 29 8.91 1.48 8.10
N GLN A 30 8.19 2.00 9.11
CA GLN A 30 6.86 1.54 9.49
C GLN A 30 5.74 2.31 8.75
N ALA A 31 6.01 3.54 8.33
CA ALA A 31 5.10 4.39 7.57
C ALA A 31 5.05 4.01 6.07
N VAL A 32 5.04 2.71 5.77
CA VAL A 32 4.83 2.22 4.40
C VAL A 32 3.33 2.04 4.22
N ALA A 33 2.70 2.97 3.51
CA ALA A 33 1.32 2.78 3.06
C ALA A 33 1.23 1.48 2.26
N ASP A 34 0.21 0.67 2.52
CA ASP A 34 -0.04 -0.54 1.73
C ASP A 34 -0.14 -0.17 0.25
N VAL A 35 0.79 -0.70 -0.55
CA VAL A 35 0.71 -0.55 -2.00
C VAL A 35 -0.56 -1.24 -2.44
N ARG A 36 -1.48 -0.48 -3.03
CA ARG A 36 -2.73 -1.02 -3.58
C ARG A 36 -2.39 -2.03 -4.68
N SER A 37 -2.30 -3.31 -4.32
CA SER A 37 -2.07 -4.39 -5.27
C SER A 37 -3.39 -4.82 -5.88
N VAL A 38 -3.41 -4.96 -7.21
CA VAL A 38 -4.56 -5.52 -7.92
C VAL A 38 -4.34 -7.02 -8.02
N SER A 39 -5.30 -7.81 -7.55
CA SER A 39 -5.18 -9.27 -7.60
C SER A 39 -5.19 -9.77 -9.04
N ALA A 40 -4.57 -10.92 -9.29
CA ALA A 40 -4.63 -11.57 -10.60
C ALA A 40 -6.08 -11.80 -11.04
N TRP A 41 -6.98 -12.11 -10.09
CA TRP A 41 -8.41 -12.23 -10.33
C TRP A 41 -9.03 -10.90 -10.78
N GLN A 42 -8.79 -9.79 -10.06
CA GLN A 42 -9.29 -8.46 -10.46
C GLN A 42 -8.79 -8.05 -11.85
N ARG A 43 -7.53 -8.38 -12.21
CA ARG A 43 -6.96 -8.13 -13.54
C ARG A 43 -7.59 -8.98 -14.64
N THR A 44 -7.99 -10.21 -14.32
CA THR A 44 -8.48 -11.19 -15.30
C THR A 44 -10.00 -11.32 -15.32
N GLN A 45 -10.70 -10.67 -14.39
CA GLN A 45 -12.15 -10.69 -14.29
C GLN A 45 -12.75 -10.16 -15.60
N ARG A 46 -13.40 -11.05 -16.33
CA ARG A 46 -14.19 -10.71 -17.51
C ARG A 46 -15.59 -10.32 -17.06
N GLY A 47 -16.26 -9.48 -17.83
CA GLY A 47 -17.68 -9.19 -17.62
C GLY A 47 -18.49 -10.49 -17.56
N ILE A 48 -19.48 -10.54 -16.66
CA ILE A 48 -20.40 -11.68 -16.57
C ILE A 48 -21.03 -11.87 -17.95
N ARG A 49 -20.87 -13.07 -18.52
CA ARG A 49 -21.51 -13.41 -19.79
C ARG A 49 -23.02 -13.28 -19.61
N ARG A 50 -23.72 -12.80 -20.64
CA ARG A 50 -25.18 -12.75 -20.61
C ARG A 50 -25.73 -14.15 -20.29
N PRO A 51 -26.77 -14.25 -19.45
CA PRO A 51 -27.45 -15.51 -19.21
C PRO A 51 -27.87 -16.17 -20.53
N LEU A 52 -27.95 -17.49 -20.50
CA LEU A 52 -28.42 -18.26 -21.64
C LEU A 52 -29.85 -17.84 -22.01
N ARG A 53 -30.08 -17.60 -23.29
CA ARG A 53 -31.43 -17.34 -23.81
C ARG A 53 -32.28 -18.60 -23.65
N ARG A 54 -33.22 -18.56 -22.71
CA ARG A 54 -34.15 -19.67 -22.41
C ARG A 54 -35.26 -19.80 -23.45
N ASP A 55 -35.42 -18.78 -24.28
CA ASP A 55 -36.38 -18.68 -25.36
C ASP A 55 -35.85 -19.23 -26.69
N ILE A 56 -34.61 -19.72 -26.73
CA ILE A 56 -34.05 -20.46 -27.85
C ILE A 56 -33.86 -21.93 -27.42
N PRO A 57 -34.48 -22.90 -28.13
CA PRO A 57 -34.23 -24.32 -27.88
C PRO A 57 -32.74 -24.66 -28.05
N TRP A 58 -32.17 -25.44 -27.13
CA TRP A 58 -30.77 -25.85 -27.20
C TRP A 58 -30.59 -27.01 -28.19
N GLY A 59 -30.63 -26.68 -29.49
CA GLY A 59 -30.56 -27.67 -30.56
C GLY A 59 -31.57 -28.80 -30.36
N ARG A 60 -31.09 -30.04 -30.39
CA ARG A 60 -31.89 -31.28 -30.25
C ARG A 60 -32.22 -31.67 -28.81
N PHE A 61 -31.91 -30.82 -27.82
CA PHE A 61 -32.12 -31.09 -26.39
C PHE A 61 -33.25 -30.23 -25.80
N SER A 62 -34.37 -30.11 -26.51
CA SER A 62 -35.62 -29.57 -25.98
C SER A 62 -36.65 -30.70 -25.91
N GLY A 63 -36.56 -31.53 -24.87
CA GLY A 63 -37.30 -32.77 -24.71
C GLY A 63 -36.40 -33.90 -24.25
#